data_AF-A0A5R9DTS7-F1
#
_entry.id   AF-A0A5R9DTS7-F1
#
_cell.length_a   1.000
_cell.length_b   1.000
_cell.length_c   1.000
_cell.angle_alpha   90.00
_cell.angle_beta   90.00
_cell.angle_gamma   90.00
#
_symmetry.space_group_name_H-M   'P 1'
#
loop_
_entity.id
_entity.type
_entity.pdbx_description
1 polymer ?
#
loop_
_entity_poly.entity_id
_entity_poly.type
_entity_poly.pdbx_seq_one_letter_code
_entity_poly.pdbx_strand_id
1 'polypeptide(L)'
;MSRTKSIYNETLASKYNNKDILSKSVDKILDDQWNFYEKDIFINCNFSVNEIPDQGWKIHVSCTLKNALDILNIVTETLKKEKVNFKYLICQIKLDKTVSSK
;
A
#
# COMPACT_ATOMS: atom_id res chain seq x y z
N MET A 1 -30.36 -14.87 -11.90
CA MET A 1 -30.00 -15.10 -10.49
C MET A 1 -28.69 -14.37 -10.19
N SER A 2 -28.77 -13.52 -9.16
CA SER A 2 -27.76 -12.69 -8.47
C SER A 2 -26.38 -12.43 -9.09
N ARG A 3 -26.13 -11.16 -9.44
CA ARG A 3 -24.80 -10.56 -9.62
C ARG A 3 -24.08 -10.55 -8.27
N THR A 4 -22.92 -11.19 -8.16
CA THR A 4 -22.05 -11.07 -6.99
C THR A 4 -21.60 -9.60 -6.88
N LYS A 5 -22.17 -8.90 -5.91
CA LYS A 5 -21.81 -7.53 -5.53
C LYS A 5 -20.34 -7.53 -5.08
N SER A 6 -19.48 -6.81 -5.79
CA SER A 6 -18.13 -6.49 -5.31
C SER A 6 -18.25 -5.81 -3.94
N ILE A 7 -17.60 -6.38 -2.92
CA ILE A 7 -17.75 -5.98 -1.51
C ILE A 7 -16.93 -4.71 -1.16
N TYR A 8 -16.15 -4.20 -2.10
CA TYR A 8 -15.33 -3.01 -1.86
C TYR A 8 -16.03 -1.78 -2.45
N ASN A 9 -16.76 -1.05 -1.60
CA ASN A 9 -17.32 0.25 -1.95
C ASN A 9 -16.17 1.23 -2.24
N GLU A 10 -15.97 1.54 -3.52
CA GLU A 10 -15.00 2.47 -4.12
C GLU A 10 -15.18 3.94 -3.70
N THR A 11 -16.04 4.25 -2.73
CA THR A 11 -16.58 5.60 -2.51
C THR A 11 -15.87 6.43 -1.43
N LEU A 12 -14.86 5.90 -0.73
CA LEU A 12 -14.24 6.58 0.42
C LEU A 12 -12.84 7.16 0.16
N ALA A 13 -12.23 6.85 -0.99
CA ALA A 13 -10.85 7.27 -1.28
C ALA A 13 -10.70 8.75 -1.66
N SER A 14 -11.77 9.42 -2.09
CA SER A 14 -11.70 10.76 -2.69
C SER A 14 -11.57 11.92 -1.72
N LYS A 15 -11.35 11.70 -0.41
CA LYS A 15 -11.48 12.77 0.60
C LYS A 15 -10.32 13.03 1.55
N TYR A 16 -9.18 12.34 1.48
CA TYR A 16 -8.23 12.38 2.60
C TYR A 16 -6.79 12.66 2.17
N ASN A 17 -6.42 13.94 2.25
CA ASN A 17 -5.20 14.55 1.73
C ASN A 17 -4.09 14.64 2.80
N ASN A 18 -3.67 13.51 3.37
CA ASN A 18 -2.52 13.43 4.28
C ASN A 18 -1.74 12.14 3.99
N LYS A 19 -0.43 12.25 3.66
CA LYS A 19 0.49 11.10 3.59
C LYS A 19 0.37 10.26 4.87
N ASP A 20 -0.24 9.08 4.75
CA ASP A 20 -0.51 8.17 5.86
C ASP A 20 0.80 7.65 6.48
N ILE A 21 0.74 7.15 7.71
CA ILE A 21 1.81 6.42 8.40
C ILE A 21 2.45 5.36 7.49
N LEU A 22 1.65 4.66 6.69
CA LEU A 22 2.14 3.67 5.72
C LEU A 22 3.09 4.30 4.69
N SER A 23 2.72 5.41 4.07
CA SER A 23 3.55 6.04 3.04
C SER A 23 4.85 6.58 3.62
N LYS A 24 4.79 7.17 4.82
CA LYS A 24 5.99 7.61 5.54
C LYS A 24 6.93 6.46 5.88
N SER A 25 6.40 5.27 6.13
CA SER A 25 7.22 4.10 6.42
C SER A 25 7.92 3.59 5.16
N VAL A 26 7.19 3.48 4.05
CA VAL A 26 7.75 3.08 2.75
C VAL A 26 8.79 4.09 2.26
N ASP A 27 8.52 5.40 2.38
CA ASP A 27 9.46 6.48 2.02
C ASP A 27 10.79 6.40 2.80
N LYS A 28 10.83 5.78 3.98
CA LYS A 28 12.06 5.58 4.76
C LYS A 28 12.87 4.36 4.32
N ILE A 29 12.20 3.36 3.75
CA ILE A 29 12.84 2.09 3.34
C ILE A 29 13.40 2.24 1.92
N LEU A 30 12.63 2.86 1.03
CA LEU A 30 12.99 3.02 -0.38
C LEU A 30 13.89 4.25 -0.59
N ASP A 31 14.78 4.16 -1.58
CA ASP A 31 15.73 5.23 -1.95
C ASP A 31 15.29 5.92 -3.26
N ASP A 32 16.14 6.81 -3.77
CA ASP A 32 15.91 7.65 -4.94
C ASP A 32 15.78 6.87 -6.26
N GLN A 33 16.10 5.57 -6.28
CA GLN A 33 15.91 4.72 -7.45
C GLN A 33 14.44 4.32 -7.67
N TRP A 34 13.56 4.63 -6.71
CA TRP A 34 12.14 4.30 -6.74
C TRP A 34 11.29 5.51 -7.11
N ASN A 35 10.43 5.32 -8.10
CA ASN A 35 9.42 6.29 -8.50
C ASN A 35 8.09 5.96 -7.85
N PHE A 36 7.39 7.00 -7.38
CA PHE A 36 6.11 6.88 -6.69
C PHE A 36 5.03 7.61 -7.47
N TYR A 37 3.87 6.97 -7.62
CA TYR A 37 2.67 7.66 -8.09
C TYR A 37 1.40 7.05 -7.48
N GLU A 38 0.43 7.92 -7.22
CA GLU A 38 -0.89 7.51 -6.77
C GLU A 38 -1.76 7.18 -7.96
N LYS A 39 -2.50 6.08 -7.85
CA LYS A 39 -3.53 5.69 -8.82
C LYS A 39 -4.69 5.05 -8.07
N ASP A 40 -5.85 5.69 -8.16
CA ASP A 40 -7.06 5.32 -7.45
C ASP A 40 -6.82 5.26 -5.93
N ILE A 41 -6.90 4.06 -5.35
CA ILE A 41 -6.73 3.79 -3.92
C ILE A 41 -5.35 3.22 -3.58
N PHE A 42 -4.40 3.30 -4.52
CA PHE A 42 -3.09 2.67 -4.39
C PHE A 42 -1.95 3.67 -4.56
N ILE A 43 -0.88 3.48 -3.78
CA ILE A 43 0.44 4.03 -4.08
C ILE A 43 1.22 2.96 -4.82
N ASN A 44 1.75 3.32 -5.98
CA ASN A 44 2.56 2.46 -6.82
C ASN A 44 4.03 2.84 -6.63
N CYS A 45 4.87 1.81 -6.45
CA CYS A 45 6.31 1.91 -6.23
C CYS A 45 7.01 1.17 -7.37
N ASN A 46 7.63 1.94 -8.26
CA ASN A 46 8.32 1.42 -9.44
C ASN A 46 9.83 1.61 -9.30
N PHE A 47 10.58 0.52 -9.41
CA PHE A 47 12.01 0.59 -9.58
C PHE A 47 12.32 1.13 -10.99
N SER A 48 13.03 2.26 -11.04
CA SER A 48 13.23 3.09 -12.25
C SER A 48 13.73 2.36 -13.49
N VAL A 49 14.44 1.25 -13.34
CA VAL A 49 15.07 0.52 -14.45
C VAL A 49 14.21 -0.62 -15.00
N ASN A 50 13.09 -0.96 -14.35
CA ASN A 50 12.32 -2.15 -14.69
C ASN A 50 11.12 -1.84 -15.60
N GLU A 51 11.13 -2.42 -16.81
CA GLU A 51 9.95 -2.51 -17.67
C GLU A 51 9.03 -3.65 -17.19
N ILE A 52 7.76 -3.32 -16.96
CA ILE A 52 6.75 -4.32 -16.61
C ILE A 52 6.15 -4.88 -17.92
N PRO A 53 6.17 -6.20 -18.15
CA PRO A 53 5.55 -6.79 -19.33
C PRO A 53 4.01 -6.65 -19.29
N ASP A 54 3.39 -6.58 -20.47
CA ASP A 54 1.93 -6.45 -20.60
C ASP A 54 1.14 -7.62 -19.99
N GLN A 55 1.77 -8.78 -19.87
CA GLN A 55 1.19 -10.01 -19.33
C GLN A 55 2.10 -10.61 -18.27
N GLY A 56 1.51 -11.14 -17.21
CA GLY A 56 2.27 -11.74 -16.12
C GLY A 56 1.38 -12.24 -14.98
N TRP A 57 2.02 -12.50 -13.85
CA TRP A 57 1.38 -12.93 -12.62
C TRP A 57 1.60 -11.87 -11.53
N LYS A 58 0.73 -11.88 -10.52
CA LYS A 58 0.83 -11.00 -9.35
C LYS A 58 0.65 -11.81 -8.07
N ILE A 59 1.30 -11.38 -7.01
CA ILE A 59 1.04 -11.86 -5.65
C ILE A 59 0.25 -10.79 -4.92
N HIS A 60 -0.79 -11.22 -4.19
CA HIS A 60 -1.51 -10.36 -3.27
C HIS A 60 -1.15 -10.75 -1.84
N VAL A 61 -0.64 -9.79 -1.07
CA VAL A 61 -0.39 -9.96 0.37
C VAL A 61 -1.55 -9.32 1.13
N SER A 62 -2.23 -10.10 1.97
CA SER A 62 -3.32 -9.63 2.81
C SER A 62 -2.90 -9.56 4.28
N CYS A 63 -3.41 -8.57 5.00
CA CYS A 63 -3.13 -8.34 6.41
C CYS A 63 -4.36 -7.77 7.11
N THR A 64 -4.32 -7.69 8.45
CA THR A 64 -5.31 -6.95 9.24
C THR A 64 -4.88 -5.48 9.36
N LEU A 65 -5.80 -4.57 9.67
CA LEU A 65 -5.44 -3.17 9.93
C LEU A 65 -4.41 -3.03 11.08
N LYS A 66 -4.46 -3.93 12.06
CA LYS A 66 -3.57 -3.92 13.23
C LYS A 66 -2.10 -4.19 12.86
N ASN A 67 -1.85 -5.08 11.89
CA ASN A 67 -0.50 -5.46 11.48
C ASN A 67 -0.11 -4.97 10.08
N ALA A 68 -0.92 -4.10 9.46
CA ALA A 68 -0.69 -3.62 8.11
C ALA A 68 0.66 -2.90 7.95
N LEU A 69 1.04 -2.06 8.91
CA LEU A 69 2.32 -1.37 8.90
C LEU A 69 3.51 -2.35 8.98
N ASP A 70 3.46 -3.30 9.91
CA ASP A 70 4.55 -4.27 10.11
C ASP A 70 4.72 -5.17 8.89
N ILE A 71 3.61 -5.68 8.35
CA ILE A 71 3.62 -6.51 7.14
C ILE A 71 4.11 -5.70 5.94
N LEU A 72 3.67 -4.46 5.78
CA LEU A 72 4.13 -3.59 4.69
C LEU A 72 5.65 -3.38 4.79
N ASN A 73 6.19 -3.10 5.99
CA ASN A 73 7.63 -2.90 6.16
C ASN A 73 8.44 -4.14 5.78
N ILE A 74 8.05 -5.32 6.28
CA ILE A 74 8.73 -6.60 5.98
C ILE A 74 8.74 -6.87 4.47
N VAL A 75 7.59 -6.68 3.83
CA VAL A 75 7.44 -6.94 2.40
C VAL A 75 8.19 -5.89 1.59
N THR A 76 8.14 -4.62 1.96
CA THR A 76 8.87 -3.54 1.27
C THR A 76 10.38 -3.76 1.31
N GLU A 77 10.97 -4.20 2.43
CA GLU A 77 12.39 -4.54 2.49
C GLU A 77 12.75 -5.68 1.52
N THR A 78 11.92 -6.72 1.48
CA THR A 78 12.10 -7.87 0.59
C THR A 78 12.01 -7.44 -0.88
N LEU A 79 10.96 -6.70 -1.23
CA LEU A 79 10.73 -6.24 -2.61
C LEU A 79 11.77 -5.21 -3.05
N LYS A 80 12.30 -4.39 -2.12
CA LYS A 80 13.42 -3.48 -2.38
C LYS A 80 14.65 -4.26 -2.83
N LYS A 81 15.03 -5.29 -2.06
CA LYS A 81 16.19 -6.13 -2.35
C LYS A 81 16.07 -6.82 -3.72
N GLU A 82 14.90 -7.35 -4.01
CA GLU A 82 14.62 -8.05 -5.27
C GLU A 82 14.25 -7.10 -6.43
N LYS A 83 14.21 -5.79 -6.18
CA LYS A 83 13.86 -4.75 -7.16
C LYS A 83 12.49 -4.99 -7.82
N VAL A 84 11.53 -5.52 -7.07
CA VAL A 84 10.22 -5.89 -7.60
C VAL A 84 9.26 -4.69 -7.51
N ASN A 85 8.64 -4.32 -8.63
CA ASN A 85 7.62 -3.29 -8.66
C ASN A 85 6.38 -3.74 -7.87
N PHE A 86 5.82 -2.85 -7.06
CA PHE A 86 4.67 -3.19 -6.23
C PHE A 86 3.76 -2.00 -5.99
N LYS A 87 2.57 -2.28 -5.44
CA LYS A 87 1.65 -1.25 -4.98
C LYS A 87 0.99 -1.67 -3.69
N TYR A 88 0.61 -0.70 -2.87
CA TYR A 88 -0.08 -0.94 -1.61
C TYR A 88 -1.28 0.00 -1.48
N LEU A 89 -2.26 -0.44 -0.69
CA LEU A 89 -3.48 0.31 -0.46
C LEU A 89 -3.19 1.58 0.34
N ILE A 90 -3.75 2.71 -0.08
CA ILE A 90 -3.84 3.91 0.74
C ILE A 90 -4.85 3.60 1.85
N CYS A 91 -4.34 3.30 3.04
CA CYS A 91 -5.17 3.06 4.21
C CYS A 91 -4.96 4.21 5.18
N GLN A 92 -6.03 4.87 5.63
CA GLN A 92 -5.92 5.80 6.73
C GLN A 92 -6.05 5.06 8.06
N ILE A 93 -4.93 4.72 8.71
CA ILE A 93 -4.98 4.15 10.06
C ILE A 93 -5.19 5.31 11.03
N LYS A 94 -6.43 5.51 11.48
CA LYS A 94 -6.67 6.31 12.68
C LYS A 94 -5.99 5.60 13.85
N LEU A 95 -4.87 6.14 14.32
CA LEU A 95 -4.33 5.82 15.64
C LEU A 95 -5.36 6.32 16.66
N ASP A 96 -6.29 5.47 17.06
CA ASP A 96 -7.18 5.74 18.18
C ASP A 96 -6.30 5.94 19.43
N LYS A 97 -6.06 7.21 19.79
CA LYS A 97 -5.44 7.61 21.06
C LYS A 97 -6.38 7.41 22.25
N THR A 98 -7.22 6.39 22.23
CA THR A 98 -8.03 5.97 23.38
C THR A 98 -7.28 4.91 24.18
N VAL A 99 -6.07 5.26 24.63
CA VAL A 99 -5.40 4.53 25.71
C VAL A 99 -5.75 5.23 27.02
N SER A 100 -6.82 4.71 27.63
CA SER A 100 -6.98 4.53 29.07
C SER A 100 -6.71 5.74 29.98
N SER A 101 -7.73 6.59 30.14
CA SER A 101 -8.01 7.15 31.47
C SER A 101 -8.57 6.04 32.35
N LYS A 102 -7.73 5.49 33.22
CA LYS A 102 -8.15 4.85 34.48
C LYS A 102 -7.39 5.49 35.61
#